data_AF-A0A800FA05-F1
#
_entry.id   AF-A0A800FA05-F1
#
_cell.length_a   1.000
_cell.length_b   1.000
_cell.length_c   1.000
_cell.angle_alpha   90.00
_cell.angle_beta   90.00
_cell.angle_gamma   90.00
#
_symmetry.space_group_name_H-M   'P 1'
#
loop_
_entity.id
_entity.type
_entity.pdbx_description
1 polymer ?
#
loop_
_entity_poly.entity_id
_entity_poly.type
_entity_poly.pdbx_seq_one_letter_code
_entity_poly.pdbx_strand_id
1 'polypeptide(L)'
;MSPGEPSPVIRTGQLAERCLTSFGSNMGPPMLPNYFYNNNYTIVQTRDHILVMTEMVHDTRIVRLGDPKPLPADVPPWFGDSWGQWHGDTLVVETTTFHLRGTRAQEGGNN
;
A
#
# COMPACT_ATOMS: atom_id res chain seq x y z
N MET A 1 -27.37 -23.11 11.38
CA MET A 1 -26.10 -22.88 10.66
C MET A 1 -26.16 -23.73 9.40
N SER A 2 -26.44 -23.12 8.25
CA SER A 2 -26.58 -23.87 6.99
C SER A 2 -25.21 -23.92 6.29
N PRO A 3 -24.75 -25.09 5.83
CA PRO A 3 -23.50 -25.21 5.09
C PRO A 3 -23.73 -24.74 3.66
N GLY A 4 -23.03 -23.68 3.23
CA GLY A 4 -22.99 -23.27 1.82
C GLY A 4 -23.22 -21.79 1.53
N GLU A 5 -23.37 -20.92 2.52
CA GLU A 5 -23.35 -19.49 2.25
C GLU A 5 -21.88 -19.03 2.09
N PRO A 6 -21.45 -18.60 0.90
CA PRO A 6 -20.09 -18.11 0.73
C PRO A 6 -19.95 -16.87 1.62
N SER A 7 -18.93 -16.86 2.48
CA SER A 7 -18.48 -15.67 3.20
C SER A 7 -18.51 -14.48 2.24
N PRO A 8 -18.95 -13.27 2.62
CA PRO A 8 -19.00 -12.14 1.71
C PRO A 8 -17.57 -11.83 1.23
N VAL A 9 -17.23 -12.41 0.09
CA VAL A 9 -16.01 -12.13 -0.64
C VAL A 9 -16.27 -10.77 -1.24
N ILE A 10 -15.88 -9.71 -0.53
CA ILE A 10 -15.55 -8.46 -1.20
C ILE A 10 -14.35 -8.81 -2.06
N ARG A 11 -14.62 -9.28 -3.29
CA ARG A 11 -13.61 -9.67 -4.28
C ARG A 11 -12.75 -8.44 -4.53
N THR A 12 -11.48 -8.51 -4.18
CA THR A 12 -10.50 -7.48 -4.52
C THR A 12 -10.29 -7.30 -6.01
N GLY A 13 -10.74 -8.26 -6.85
CA GLY A 13 -10.97 -8.04 -8.27
C GLY A 13 -11.70 -6.72 -8.52
N GLN A 14 -12.81 -6.48 -7.83
CA GLN A 14 -13.73 -5.35 -8.06
C GLN A 14 -13.10 -3.95 -7.90
N LEU A 15 -12.02 -3.79 -7.13
CA LEU A 15 -11.36 -2.47 -6.98
C LEU A 15 -10.42 -2.18 -8.15
N ALA A 16 -9.70 -3.19 -8.64
CA ALA A 16 -8.75 -3.04 -9.73
C ALA A 16 -9.44 -2.88 -11.10
N GLU A 17 -10.54 -3.61 -11.34
CA GLU A 17 -11.41 -3.41 -12.54
C GLU A 17 -12.05 -2.01 -12.57
N ARG A 18 -12.15 -1.35 -11.40
CA ARG A 18 -12.66 0.02 -11.26
C ARG A 18 -11.54 1.07 -11.23
N CYS A 19 -10.28 0.67 -11.45
CA CYS A 19 -9.10 1.53 -11.37
C CYS A 19 -8.98 2.28 -10.02
N LEU A 20 -9.51 1.71 -8.94
CA LEU A 20 -9.35 2.26 -7.58
C LEU A 20 -8.10 1.72 -6.90
N THR A 21 -7.65 0.54 -7.32
CA THR A 21 -6.39 -0.06 -6.89
C THR A 21 -5.67 -0.66 -8.08
N SER A 22 -4.36 -0.87 -7.96
CA SER A 22 -3.60 -1.55 -9.01
C SER A 22 -3.87 -3.07 -9.05
N PHE A 23 -3.48 -3.70 -10.16
CA PHE A 23 -3.51 -5.15 -10.31
C PHE A 23 -2.28 -5.75 -9.59
N GLY A 24 -2.49 -6.20 -8.36
CA GLY A 24 -1.42 -6.74 -7.51
C GLY A 24 -0.95 -5.73 -6.46
N SER A 25 0.30 -5.89 -6.02
CA SER A 25 0.84 -5.18 -4.85
C SER A 25 1.78 -4.02 -5.20
N ASN A 26 1.75 -3.49 -6.42
CA ASN A 26 2.64 -2.39 -6.84
C ASN A 26 2.24 -1.01 -6.31
N MET A 27 1.08 -0.88 -5.65
CA MET A 27 0.54 0.42 -5.20
C MET A 27 0.44 0.55 -3.68
N GLY A 28 0.07 -0.53 -2.99
CA GLY A 28 -0.04 -0.54 -1.52
C GLY A 28 1.20 -1.11 -0.85
N PRO A 29 1.43 -0.82 0.44
CA PRO A 29 2.52 -1.44 1.19
C PRO A 29 2.32 -2.97 1.35
N PRO A 30 3.33 -3.81 1.07
CA PRO A 30 4.60 -3.48 0.43
C PRO A 30 4.44 -3.25 -1.08
N MET A 31 5.06 -2.19 -1.59
CA MET A 31 5.03 -1.85 -3.01
C MET A 31 5.98 -2.79 -3.78
N LEU A 32 5.41 -3.85 -4.36
CA LEU A 32 6.16 -4.88 -5.08
C LEU A 32 5.95 -4.76 -6.59
N PRO A 33 6.98 -4.97 -7.43
CA PRO A 33 6.80 -4.97 -8.88
C PRO A 33 5.70 -5.96 -9.29
N ASN A 34 4.80 -5.55 -10.19
CA ASN A 34 3.72 -6.44 -10.66
C ASN A 34 4.18 -7.41 -11.77
N TYR A 35 5.46 -7.38 -12.17
CA TYR A 35 6.07 -8.18 -13.25
C TYR A 35 5.46 -7.98 -14.66
N PHE A 36 4.55 -7.03 -14.83
CA PHE A 36 3.96 -6.62 -16.10
C PHE A 36 4.45 -5.23 -16.54
N TYR A 37 3.59 -4.46 -17.20
CA TYR A 37 3.84 -3.09 -17.64
C TYR A 37 3.39 -2.06 -16.58
N ASN A 38 3.77 -0.79 -16.78
CA ASN A 38 3.47 0.36 -15.93
C ASN A 38 3.99 0.27 -14.48
N ASN A 39 5.26 -0.14 -14.36
CA ASN A 39 5.98 -0.28 -13.09
C ASN A 39 6.90 0.92 -12.78
N ASN A 40 6.74 2.06 -13.47
CA ASN A 40 7.53 3.22 -13.14
C ASN A 40 7.04 3.85 -11.82
N TYR A 41 8.00 4.30 -11.02
CA TYR A 41 7.76 5.09 -9.82
C TYR A 41 8.38 6.47 -10.00
N THR A 42 7.59 7.50 -9.70
CA THR A 42 8.13 8.85 -9.53
C THR A 42 8.35 9.07 -8.04
N ILE A 43 9.59 9.37 -7.65
CA ILE A 43 9.97 9.64 -6.27
C ILE A 43 10.30 11.13 -6.14
N VAL A 44 9.60 11.80 -5.23
CA VAL A 44 9.84 13.22 -4.91
C VAL A 44 10.21 13.32 -3.44
N GLN A 45 11.36 13.92 -3.14
CA GLN A 45 11.81 14.16 -1.78
C GLN A 45 11.76 15.65 -1.46
N THR A 46 11.20 15.96 -0.30
CA THR A 46 11.20 17.29 0.31
C THR A 46 11.96 17.21 1.64
N ARG A 47 11.98 18.31 2.41
CA ARG A 47 12.65 18.34 3.71
C ARG A 47 12.00 17.40 4.74
N ASP A 48 10.69 17.22 4.64
CA ASP A 48 9.85 16.55 5.65
C ASP A 48 9.01 15.40 5.08
N HIS A 49 9.01 15.18 3.76
CA HIS A 49 8.26 14.10 3.11
C HIS A 49 9.05 13.42 1.99
N ILE A 50 8.75 12.15 1.79
CA ILE A 50 9.06 11.39 0.57
C ILE A 50 7.74 10.93 -0.04
N LEU A 51 7.56 11.24 -1.31
CA LEU A 51 6.41 10.85 -2.11
C LEU A 51 6.84 9.75 -3.06
N VAL A 52 6.06 8.68 -3.14
CA VAL A 52 6.25 7.60 -4.13
C VAL A 52 4.96 7.47 -4.91
N MET A 53 4.98 7.91 -6.17
CA MET A 53 3.83 7.88 -7.05
C MET A 53 3.97 6.72 -8.04
N THR A 54 2.92 5.92 -8.17
CA THR A 54 2.89 4.76 -9.06
C THR A 54 2.32 5.14 -10.42
N GLU A 55 2.97 4.71 -11.51
CA GLU A 55 2.44 4.94 -12.85
C GLU A 55 1.05 4.30 -13.04
N MET A 56 0.90 3.04 -12.63
CA MET A 56 -0.41 2.39 -12.67
C MET A 56 -1.35 3.02 -11.63
N VAL A 57 -2.52 3.49 -12.08
CA VAL A 57 -3.61 4.09 -11.27
C VAL A 57 -3.25 5.45 -10.61
N HIS A 58 -2.01 5.93 -10.72
CA HIS A 58 -1.57 7.27 -10.26
C HIS A 58 -1.77 7.54 -8.76
N ASP A 59 -1.73 6.50 -7.93
CA ASP A 59 -1.77 6.68 -6.49
C ASP A 59 -0.43 7.19 -5.96
N THR A 60 -0.47 7.97 -4.88
CA THR A 60 0.72 8.57 -4.27
C THR A 60 0.81 8.18 -2.81
N ARG A 61 1.83 7.39 -2.48
CA ARG A 61 2.20 7.11 -1.10
C ARG A 61 2.97 8.29 -0.53
N ILE A 62 2.44 8.86 0.55
CA ILE A 62 3.06 9.96 1.29
C ILE A 62 3.76 9.41 2.53
N VAL A 63 5.08 9.49 2.58
CA VAL A 63 5.90 9.09 3.73
C VAL A 63 6.36 10.34 4.47
N ARG A 64 5.93 10.51 5.72
CA ARG A 64 6.38 11.63 6.58
C ARG A 64 7.70 11.28 7.26
N LEU A 65 8.66 12.19 7.24
CA LEU A 65 9.97 12.00 7.84
C LEU A 65 10.01 12.52 9.29
N GLY A 66 10.68 11.77 10.17
CA GLY A 66 10.90 12.15 11.56
C GLY A 66 10.05 11.35 12.56
N ASP A 67 9.62 12.02 13.63
CA ASP A 67 8.90 11.38 14.71
C ASP A 67 7.44 11.06 14.31
N PRO A 68 6.96 9.81 14.52
CA PRO A 68 5.60 9.44 14.21
C PRO A 68 4.58 10.26 14.99
N LYS A 69 3.68 10.93 14.28
CA LYS A 69 2.48 11.58 14.81
C LYS A 69 1.22 10.95 14.20
N PRO A 70 0.74 9.81 14.73
CA PRO A 70 -0.33 9.03 14.12
C PRO A 70 -1.54 9.88 13.71
N LEU A 71 -2.11 9.55 12.55
CA LEU A 71 -3.36 10.16 12.11
C LEU A 71 -4.52 9.81 13.07
N PRO A 72 -5.56 10.66 13.16
CA PRO A 72 -6.78 10.34 13.89
C PRO A 72 -7.37 9.00 13.46
N ALA A 73 -7.80 8.19 14.44
CA ALA A 73 -8.26 6.82 14.20
C ALA A 73 -9.63 6.72 13.50
N ASP A 74 -10.38 7.82 13.46
CA ASP A 74 -11.72 7.92 12.89
C ASP A 74 -11.74 8.06 11.36
N VAL A 75 -10.61 8.40 10.73
CA VAL A 75 -10.47 8.49 9.28
C VAL A 75 -9.19 7.81 8.81
N PRO A 76 -9.12 6.46 8.85
CA PRO A 76 -7.93 5.74 8.44
C PRO A 76 -7.72 5.86 6.91
N PRO A 77 -6.50 6.22 6.45
CA PRO A 77 -6.18 6.18 5.03
C PRO A 77 -6.26 4.76 4.47
N TRP A 78 -6.67 4.63 3.21
CA TRP A 78 -6.84 3.31 2.58
C TRP A 78 -5.54 2.49 2.52
N PHE A 79 -4.43 3.14 2.13
CA PHE A 79 -3.08 2.56 2.10
C PHE A 79 -2.30 2.72 3.42
N GLY A 80 -3.00 3.13 4.48
CA GLY A 80 -2.46 3.32 5.80
C GLY A 80 -1.59 4.56 5.95
N ASP A 81 -1.04 4.68 7.14
CA ASP A 81 -0.28 5.82 7.58
C ASP A 81 1.23 5.51 7.58
N SER A 82 1.99 6.20 6.73
CA SER A 82 3.42 5.92 6.48
C SER A 82 4.36 6.93 7.14
N TRP A 83 5.37 6.41 7.85
CA TRP A 83 6.41 7.19 8.53
C TRP A 83 7.79 6.64 8.20
N GLY A 84 8.76 7.53 8.00
CA GLY A 84 10.10 7.17 7.54
C GLY A 84 11.20 7.75 8.41
N GLN A 85 12.25 6.96 8.62
CA GLN A 85 13.50 7.39 9.24
C GLN A 85 14.71 6.92 8.42
N TRP A 86 15.73 7.75 8.36
CA TRP A 86 16.99 7.43 7.68
C TRP A 86 17.94 6.69 8.62
N HIS A 87 18.39 5.52 8.18
CA HIS A 87 19.43 4.72 8.81
C HIS A 87 20.63 4.69 7.85
N GLY A 88 21.52 5.68 7.98
CA GLY A 88 22.55 5.94 6.97
C GLY A 88 21.90 6.24 5.62
N ASP A 89 22.24 5.44 4.60
CA ASP A 89 21.71 5.60 3.24
C ASP A 89 20.39 4.85 2.99
N THR A 90 19.81 4.24 4.03
CA THR A 90 18.57 3.46 3.93
C THR A 90 17.40 4.20 4.56
N LEU A 91 16.34 4.44 3.79
CA LEU A 91 15.05 4.88 4.32
C LEU A 91 14.26 3.67 4.81
N VAL A 92 14.04 3.59 6.13
CA VAL A 92 13.14 2.60 6.73
C VAL A 92 11.77 3.23 6.83
N VAL A 93 10.75 2.58 6.27
CA VAL A 93 9.37 3.08 6.27
C VAL A 93 8.46 2.11 7.00
N GLU A 94 7.83 2.59 8.07
CA GLU A 94 6.77 1.88 8.79
C GLU A 94 5.42 2.34 8.27
N THR A 95 4.46 1.42 8.18
CA THR A 95 3.11 1.74 7.75
C THR A 95 2.09 1.04 8.62
N THR A 96 1.15 1.81 9.17
CA THR A 96 0.12 1.32 10.09
C THR A 96 -1.26 1.50 9.48
N THR A 97 -2.27 0.79 10.01
CA THR A 97 -3.69 1.04 9.68
C THR A 97 -4.02 0.96 8.18
N PHE A 98 -3.33 0.09 7.42
CA PHE A 98 -3.60 -0.16 6.01
C PHE A 98 -4.56 -1.33 5.82
N HIS A 99 -5.36 -1.30 4.75
CA HIS A 99 -6.27 -2.40 4.43
C HIS A 99 -5.54 -3.56 3.74
N LEU A 100 -5.25 -4.62 4.51
CA LEU A 100 -4.57 -5.84 4.06
C LEU A 100 -5.20 -6.52 2.83
N ARG A 101 -6.50 -6.33 2.57
CA ARG A 101 -7.15 -6.97 1.41
C ARG A 101 -6.63 -6.45 0.07
N GLY A 102 -6.14 -5.20 -0.01
CA GLY A 102 -5.55 -4.64 -1.23
C GLY A 102 -4.08 -5.06 -1.47
N THR A 103 -3.46 -5.67 -0.47
CA THR A 103 -2.05 -6.03 -0.45
C THR A 103 -1.97 -7.49 -0.09
N ARG A 104 -2.08 -8.38 -1.09
CA ARG A 104 -1.61 -9.75 -0.92
C ARG A 104 -0.09 -9.65 -0.78
N ALA A 105 0.39 -9.39 0.43
CA ALA A 105 1.66 -9.93 0.87
C ALA A 105 1.49 -11.44 0.68
N GLN A 106 2.27 -12.01 -0.23
CA GLN A 106 2.34 -13.44 -0.41
C GLN A 106 2.82 -14.00 0.93
N GLU A 107 1.90 -14.50 1.77
CA GLU A 107 2.30 -15.40 2.83
C GLU A 107 3.04 -16.53 2.14
N GLY A 108 4.33 -16.66 2.44
CA GLY A 108 5.18 -17.72 1.93
C GLY A 108 4.52 -19.06 2.26
N GLY A 109 3.93 -19.67 1.23
CA GLY A 109 3.52 -21.06 1.28
C GLY A 109 4.78 -21.90 1.32
N ASN A 110 5.09 -22.44 2.50
CA ASN A 110 6.02 -23.54 2.64
C ASN A 110 5.47 -24.73 1.85
N ASN A 111 6.17 -25.10 0.78
CA ASN A 111 6.16 -26.45 0.23
C ASN A 111 7.61 -26.93 0.19
#